data_AF-A0A0R3M074-F1
#
_entry.id   AF-A0A0R3M074-F1
#
_cell.length_a   1.000
_cell.length_b   1.000
_cell.length_c   1.000
_cell.angle_alpha   90.00
_cell.angle_beta   90.00
_cell.angle_gamma   90.00
#
_symmetry.space_group_name_H-M   'P 1'
#
loop_
_entity.id
_entity.type
_entity.pdbx_description
1 polymer ?
#
loop_
_entity_poly.entity_id
_entity_poly.type
_entity_poly.pdbx_seq_one_letter_code
_entity_poly.pdbx_strand_id
1 'polypeptide(L)'
;MERVMATPGVKSVLLPRNKVQESHIRASWPKWFEGDKVIVPKEAVDGLNLLWHSDLVVSGGGTMNREAAALGILQHLPRQKRRGGSSLAQRRQDGARRNQRRRPKLNPAPTPRL
;
A
#
# COMPACT_ATOMS: atom_id res chain seq x y z
N MET A 1 4.69 16.90 1.05
CA MET A 1 5.26 17.63 2.21
C MET A 1 5.60 19.08 1.91
N GLU A 2 5.90 19.48 0.67
CA GLU A 2 6.22 20.87 0.32
C GLU A 2 5.21 21.90 0.87
N ARG A 3 3.90 21.64 0.71
CA ARG A 3 2.86 22.54 1.24
C ARG A 3 2.90 22.68 2.76
N VAL A 4 3.13 21.58 3.49
CA VAL A 4 3.26 21.56 4.95
C VAL A 4 4.48 22.39 5.38
N MET A 5 5.60 22.24 4.67
CA MET A 5 6.82 22.98 4.96
C MET A 5 6.68 24.49 4.69
N ALA A 6 5.95 24.86 3.63
CA ALA A 6 5.71 26.25 3.24
C ALA A 6 4.64 26.96 4.10
N THR A 7 3.86 26.24 4.91
CA THR A 7 2.79 26.84 5.71
C THR A 7 3.32 27.25 7.10
N PRO A 8 3.25 28.53 7.49
CA PRO A 8 3.60 28.97 8.84
C PRO A 8 2.67 28.35 9.89
N GLY A 9 3.19 28.10 11.10
CA GLY A 9 2.40 27.54 12.21
C GLY A 9 2.07 26.04 12.11
N VAL A 10 2.27 25.40 10.95
CA VAL A 10 2.03 23.96 10.80
C VAL A 10 3.26 23.15 11.19
N LYS A 11 3.03 22.11 12.00
CA LYS A 11 4.00 21.06 12.31
C LYS A 11 3.44 19.72 11.90
N SER A 12 4.30 18.82 11.45
CA SER A 12 3.92 17.45 11.10
C SER A 12 4.55 16.47 12.06
N VAL A 13 3.75 15.59 12.65
CA VAL A 13 4.24 14.42 13.38
C VAL A 13 4.27 13.25 12.41
N LEU A 14 5.45 12.71 12.16
CA LEU A 14 5.64 11.55 11.31
C LEU A 14 5.87 10.31 12.19
N LEU A 15 5.13 9.25 11.90
CA LEU A 15 5.19 7.98 12.64
C LEU A 15 5.73 6.86 11.72
N PRO A 16 7.05 6.70 11.59
CA PRO A 16 7.64 5.58 10.86
C PRO A 16 7.29 4.25 11.54
N ARG A 17 7.03 3.22 10.74
CA ARG A 17 6.72 1.87 11.23
C ARG A 17 7.91 1.19 11.92
N ASN A 18 9.13 1.55 11.54
CA ASN A 18 10.36 1.01 12.13
C ASN A 18 11.55 1.96 11.91
N LYS A 19 12.65 1.70 12.64
CA LYS A 19 13.90 2.48 12.57
C LYS A 19 14.52 2.51 11.18
N VAL A 20 14.40 1.43 10.41
CA VAL A 20 14.94 1.37 9.04
C VAL A 20 14.22 2.37 8.12
N GLN A 21 12.89 2.42 8.22
CA GLN A 21 12.07 3.37 7.50
C GLN A 21 12.36 4.80 7.96
N GLU A 22 12.53 5.03 9.26
CA GLU A 22 12.93 6.33 9.78
C GLU A 22 14.26 6.79 9.17
N SER A 23 15.31 5.97 9.25
CA SER A 23 16.63 6.29 8.69
C SER A 23 16.56 6.57 7.20
N HIS A 24 15.78 5.78 6.45
CA HIS A 24 15.58 5.99 5.03
C HIS A 24 14.93 7.34 4.73
N ILE A 25 13.84 7.70 5.44
CA ILE A 25 13.14 8.97 5.26
C ILE A 25 14.07 10.15 5.60
N ARG A 26 14.82 10.05 6.70
CA ARG A 26 15.79 11.09 7.10
C ARG A 26 16.88 11.29 6.06
N ALA A 27 17.41 10.21 5.50
CA ALA A 27 18.43 10.28 4.46
C ALA A 27 17.88 10.83 3.12
N SER A 28 16.66 10.47 2.75
CA SER A 28 16.05 10.89 1.49
C SER A 28 15.55 12.34 1.53
N TRP A 29 15.07 12.83 2.67
CA TRP A 29 14.51 14.17 2.82
C TRP A 29 15.01 14.90 4.07
N PRO A 30 16.32 15.19 4.18
CA PRO A 30 16.88 15.87 5.34
C PRO A 30 16.24 17.25 5.60
N LYS A 31 15.90 17.97 4.52
CA LYS A 31 15.26 19.30 4.58
C LYS A 31 13.92 19.33 5.33
N TRP A 32 13.23 18.20 5.46
CA TRP A 32 11.96 18.16 6.21
C TRP A 32 12.17 18.32 7.71
N PHE A 33 13.35 17.92 8.20
CA PHE A 33 13.68 17.94 9.62
C PHE A 33 14.41 19.23 10.02
N GLU A 34 14.66 20.13 9.07
CA GLU A 34 15.22 21.45 9.34
C GLU A 34 14.15 22.33 10.03
N GLY A 35 14.52 22.99 11.12
CA GLY A 35 13.64 23.94 11.83
C GLY A 35 12.44 23.30 12.54
N ASP A 36 12.53 22.03 12.95
CA ASP A 36 11.51 21.30 13.71
C ASP A 36 10.11 21.27 13.09
N LYS A 37 10.02 21.43 11.75
CA LYS A 37 8.74 21.35 11.03
C LYS A 37 8.20 19.94 10.92
N VAL A 38 9.08 18.93 10.88
CA VAL A 38 8.71 17.51 10.98
C VAL A 38 9.33 16.90 12.23
N ILE A 39 8.47 16.32 13.06
CA ILE A 39 8.85 15.67 14.31
C ILE A 39 8.62 14.17 14.14
N VAL A 40 9.64 13.37 14.47
CA VAL A 40 9.50 11.92 14.62
C VAL A 40 9.67 11.61 16.11
N PRO A 41 8.65 11.11 16.79
CA PRO A 41 8.75 10.72 18.19
C PRO A 41 9.82 9.64 18.38
N LYS A 42 10.60 9.76 19.45
CA LYS A 42 11.65 8.77 19.80
C LYS A 42 11.06 7.43 20.27
N GLU A 43 9.84 7.48 20.80
CA GLU A 43 9.14 6.35 21.41
C GLU A 43 7.70 6.30 20.91
N ALA A 44 7.01 5.19 21.20
CA ALA A 44 5.60 5.05 20.89
C ALA A 44 4.80 6.09 21.70
N VAL A 45 3.97 6.87 21.00
CA VAL A 45 3.05 7.85 21.59
C VAL A 45 1.63 7.29 21.58
N ASP A 46 0.80 7.74 22.52
CA ASP A 46 -0.63 7.44 22.51
C ASP A 46 -1.27 8.04 21.25
N GLY A 47 -1.71 7.17 20.35
CA GLY A 47 -2.30 7.55 19.07
C GLY A 47 -3.60 8.32 19.22
N LEU A 48 -4.42 8.03 20.24
CA LEU A 48 -5.71 8.69 20.45
C LEU A 48 -5.52 10.11 20.97
N ASN A 49 -4.58 10.30 21.89
CA ASN A 49 -4.21 11.62 22.38
C ASN A 49 -3.59 12.47 21.26
N LEU A 50 -2.70 11.87 20.46
CA LEU A 50 -2.12 12.54 19.30
C LEU A 50 -3.20 12.96 18.28
N LEU A 51 -4.15 12.06 18.00
CA LEU A 51 -5.30 12.34 17.15
C LEU A 51 -6.12 13.51 17.68
N TRP A 52 -6.49 13.49 18.95
CA TRP A 52 -7.30 14.54 19.59
C TRP A 52 -6.71 15.94 19.43
N HIS A 53 -5.38 16.05 19.47
CA HIS A 53 -4.66 17.31 19.28
C HIS A 53 -4.31 17.64 17.82
N SER A 54 -4.76 16.83 16.86
CA SER A 54 -4.44 17.00 15.44
C SER A 54 -5.65 17.52 14.65
N ASP A 55 -5.41 18.50 13.78
CA ASP A 55 -6.44 19.01 12.87
C ASP A 55 -6.68 18.08 11.66
N LEU A 56 -5.66 17.30 11.27
CA LEU A 56 -5.67 16.43 10.09
C LEU A 56 -4.79 15.19 10.32
N VAL A 57 -5.28 14.02 9.89
CA VAL A 57 -4.48 12.80 9.85
C VAL A 57 -4.42 12.20 8.44
N VAL A 58 -3.20 11.87 8.00
CA VAL A 58 -2.94 11.18 6.74
C VAL A 58 -2.46 9.77 7.07
N SER A 59 -3.26 8.75 6.73
CA SER A 59 -2.94 7.36 7.04
C SER A 59 -3.39 6.42 5.93
N GLY A 60 -2.66 5.32 5.76
CA GLY A 60 -2.92 4.29 4.73
C GLY A 60 -4.11 3.35 5.02
N GLY A 61 -4.98 3.67 5.99
CA GLY A 61 -6.21 2.91 6.26
C GLY A 61 -6.10 1.89 7.40
N GLY A 62 -5.36 2.20 8.46
CA GLY A 62 -5.27 1.38 9.69
C GLY A 62 -6.34 1.71 10.73
N THR A 63 -6.24 1.10 11.91
CA THR A 63 -7.14 1.30 13.07
C THR A 63 -7.29 2.78 13.44
N MET A 64 -6.18 3.52 13.40
CA MET A 64 -6.12 4.96 13.68
C MET A 64 -7.00 5.81 12.76
N ASN A 65 -7.30 5.34 11.54
CA ASN A 65 -8.23 6.02 10.63
C ASN A 65 -9.69 5.87 11.09
N ARG A 66 -10.06 4.72 11.66
CA ARG A 66 -11.41 4.56 12.23
C ARG A 66 -11.57 5.40 13.50
N GLU A 67 -10.53 5.48 14.31
CA GLU A 67 -10.50 6.33 15.52
C GLU A 67 -10.57 7.82 15.15
N ALA A 68 -9.83 8.26 14.13
CA ALA A 68 -9.91 9.63 13.61
C ALA A 68 -11.32 10.00 13.16
N ALA A 69 -11.99 9.11 12.41
CA ALA A 69 -13.36 9.31 11.98
C ALA A 69 -14.34 9.41 13.15
N ALA A 70 -14.14 8.62 14.21
CA ALA A 70 -14.97 8.67 15.42
C ALA A 70 -14.79 9.99 16.18
N LEU A 71 -13.60 10.59 16.13
CA LEU A 71 -13.29 11.90 16.73
C LEU A 71 -13.65 13.09 15.84
N GLY A 72 -14.19 12.86 14.63
CA GLY A 72 -14.54 13.93 13.70
C GLY A 72 -13.34 14.60 13.02
N ILE A 73 -12.16 13.99 13.07
CA ILE A 73 -10.92 14.53 12.48
C ILE A 73 -10.91 14.25 10.98
N LEU A 74 -10.47 15.24 10.19
CA LEU A 74 -10.32 15.07 8.75
C LEU A 74 -9.26 14.01 8.44
N GLN A 75 -9.60 13.07 7.56
CA GLN A 75 -8.75 11.94 7.23
C GLN A 75 -8.50 11.83 5.73
N HIS A 76 -7.23 11.61 5.35
CA HIS A 76 -6.84 11.41 3.96
C HIS A 76 -6.28 10.01 3.74
N LEU A 77 -6.99 9.21 2.94
CA LEU A 77 -6.59 7.86 2.54
C LEU A 77 -6.11 7.86 1.08
N PRO A 78 -4.87 7.44 0.77
CA PRO A 78 -4.46 7.23 -0.60
C PRO A 78 -5.30 6.14 -1.26
N ARG A 79 -5.81 6.41 -2.47
CA ARG A 79 -6.67 5.50 -3.23
C ARG A 79 -5.95 4.17 -3.44
N GLN A 80 -6.40 3.12 -2.76
CA GLN A 80 -5.76 1.80 -2.85
C GLN A 80 -5.93 1.27 -4.28
N LYS A 81 -4.81 1.02 -4.98
CA LYS A 81 -4.84 0.35 -6.28
C LYS A 81 -5.42 -1.03 -6.05
N ARG A 82 -6.61 -1.31 -6.61
CA ARG A 82 -7.21 -2.66 -6.60
C ARG A 82 -6.13 -3.65 -7.04
N ARG A 83 -5.64 -4.48 -6.11
CA ARG A 83 -4.80 -5.62 -6.48
C ARG A 83 -5.68 -6.49 -7.37
N GLY A 84 -5.29 -6.64 -8.63
CA GLY A 84 -5.96 -7.50 -9.58
C GLY A 84 -5.95 -8.93 -9.05
N GLY A 85 -7.02 -9.31 -8.37
CA GLY A 85 -7.32 -10.72 -8.14
C GLY A 85 -7.62 -11.31 -9.49
N SER A 86 -6.75 -12.19 -9.99
CA SER A 86 -7.12 -13.05 -11.10
C SER A 86 -8.35 -13.83 -10.66
N SER A 87 -9.49 -13.51 -11.28
CA SER A 87 -10.75 -14.13 -10.93
C SER A 87 -10.63 -15.65 -11.15
N LEU A 88 -11.32 -16.45 -10.32
CA LEU A 88 -11.42 -17.89 -10.52
C LEU A 88 -11.89 -18.26 -11.95
N ALA A 89 -12.53 -17.35 -12.67
CA ALA A 89 -12.93 -17.54 -14.06
C ALA A 89 -11.73 -17.64 -15.03
N GLN A 90 -10.63 -16.92 -14.77
CA GLN A 90 -9.41 -16.98 -15.60
C GLN A 90 -8.75 -18.37 -15.53
N ARG A 91 -8.73 -18.99 -14.34
CA ARG A 91 -8.13 -20.31 -14.12
C ARG A 91 -8.87 -21.44 -14.86
N ARG A 92 -10.18 -21.29 -15.11
CA ARG A 92 -10.95 -22.28 -15.90
C ARG A 92 -10.62 -22.23 -17.39
N GLN A 93 -10.33 -21.04 -17.93
CA GLN A 93 -10.00 -20.88 -19.35
C GLN A 93 -8.59 -21.40 -19.69
N ASP A 94 -7.63 -21.24 -18.77
CA ASP A 94 -6.26 -21.75 -18.96
C ASP A 94 -6.17 -23.28 -18.89
N GLY A 95 -7.03 -23.93 -18.09
CA GLY A 95 -7.13 -25.39 -18.04
C GLY A 95 -7.62 -26.00 -19.36
N ALA A 96 -8.57 -25.35 -20.04
CA ALA A 96 -9.15 -25.84 -21.30
C ALA A 96 -8.14 -25.81 -22.46
N ARG A 97 -7.23 -24.83 -22.50
CA ARG A 97 -6.19 -24.74 -23.54
C ARG A 97 -5.10 -25.82 -23.40
N ARG A 98 -4.88 -26.35 -22.20
CA ARG A 98 -3.85 -27.38 -21.97
C ARG A 98 -4.28 -28.76 -22.49
N ASN A 99 -5.58 -29.03 -22.55
CA ASN A 99 -6.11 -30.35 -22.93
C ASN A 99 -6.23 -30.56 -24.45
N GLN A 100 -6.24 -29.50 -25.26
CA GLN A 100 -6.27 -29.61 -26.73
C GLN A 100 -4.92 -30.01 -27.35
N ARG A 101 -3.80 -29.87 -26.62
CA ARG A 101 -2.46 -30.24 -27.11
C ARG A 101 -2.10 -31.73 -26.91
N ARG A 102 -2.97 -32.53 -26.27
CA ARG A 102 -2.73 -33.96 -25.98
C ARG A 102 -3.58 -34.92 -26.84
N ARG A 103 -3.98 -34.54 -28.05
CA ARG A 103 -4.52 -35.52 -29.00
C ARG A 103 -3.37 -36.26 -29.68
N PRO A 104 -3.20 -37.58 -29.47
CA PRO A 104 -2.21 -38.34 -30.22
C PRO A 104 -2.63 -38.40 -31.69
N LYS A 105 -1.68 -38.19 -32.61
CA LYS A 105 -1.90 -38.43 -34.04
C LYS A 105 -2.11 -39.94 -34.24
N LEU A 106 -3.28 -40.34 -34.73
CA LEU A 106 -3.53 -41.71 -35.16
C LEU A 106 -2.65 -41.98 -36.39
N ASN A 107 -1.75 -42.97 -36.31
CA ASN A 107 -1.00 -43.41 -37.49
C ASN A 107 -1.94 -44.19 -38.43
N PRO A 108 -1.83 -44.00 -39.76
CA PRO A 108 -2.60 -44.79 -40.71
C PRO A 108 -2.10 -46.25 -40.75
N ALA A 109 -3.03 -47.19 -40.90
CA ALA A 109 -2.76 -48.63 -40.94
C ALA A 109 -1.93 -49.05 -42.17
N PRO A 110 -1.10 -50.11 -42.08
CA PRO A 110 -0.26 -50.54 -43.20
C PRO A 110 -1.09 -51.25 -44.28
N THR A 111 -0.89 -50.81 -45.52
CA THR A 111 -1.50 -51.37 -46.75
C THR A 111 -1.00 -52.80 -46.99
N PRO A 112 -1.86 -53.78 -47.34
CA PRO A 112 -1.42 -55.13 -47.66
C PRO A 112 -0.73 -55.15 -49.02
N ARG A 113 0.45 -55.77 -49.09
CA ARG A 113 1.16 -56.06 -50.35
C ARG A 113 0.57 -57.33 -50.97
N LEU A 114 0.26 -57.25 -52.27
CA LEU A 114 0.11 -58.41 -53.16
C LEU A 114 1.48 -58.79 -53.73
#